data_AF-A0A151MIF5-F1
#
_entry.id   AF-A0A151MIF5-F1
#
_cell.length_a   1.000
_cell.length_b   1.000
_cell.length_c   1.000
_cell.angle_alpha   90.00
_cell.angle_beta   90.00
_cell.angle_gamma   90.00
#
_symmetry.space_group_name_H-M   'P 1'
#
loop_
_entity.id
_entity.type
_entity.pdbx_description
1 polymer ?
#
loop_
_entity_poly.entity_id
_entity_poly.type
_entity_poly.pdbx_seq_one_letter_code
_entity_poly.pdbx_strand_id
1 'polypeptide(L)'
;MGKGHPEDLVQGQKGQGRGMPDFLLFLWAKYASMICKLATDTEAKTACLVRYFAEHILRHWGVFTPTTHKPWIMGTLWFYMTLSQCHSVYGLQNAGPATMRSHRKTQETVRLRDTMLPMDRLLGDECQAMWERIHHKDLCKDHKDLNWLIAHQALPVRARRHRKEHMGRPSCPWPNCHGATETIKHFLWLCTCTKEVWKRVKQLCEAVTSVSQLTREAALYGQLAKHQGNPPSRFDQFASCNRNALWKARNLLLYRQMDVEVVGCVKMALSELWTHYQNW
;
A
#
# COMPACT_ATOMS: atom_id res chain seq x y z
N MET A 1 44.00 -19.69 26.53
CA MET A 1 42.57 -20.10 26.55
C MET A 1 41.73 -18.85 26.74
N GLY A 2 41.15 -18.36 25.63
CA GLY A 2 40.50 -17.06 25.55
C GLY A 2 39.10 -17.05 26.17
N LYS A 3 38.78 -15.97 26.88
CA LYS A 3 37.44 -15.67 27.37
C LYS A 3 36.70 -14.90 26.27
N GLY A 4 35.71 -15.54 25.65
CA GLY A 4 34.81 -14.91 24.69
C GLY A 4 33.81 -14.01 25.41
N HIS A 5 33.76 -12.74 24.99
CA HIS A 5 32.70 -11.79 25.33
C HIS A 5 31.38 -12.20 24.64
N PRO A 6 30.24 -12.19 25.33
CA PRO A 6 28.94 -12.37 24.70
C PRO A 6 28.32 -11.00 24.38
N GLU A 7 28.77 -10.34 23.31
CA GLU A 7 28.07 -9.16 22.76
C GLU A 7 27.85 -9.22 21.23
N ASP A 8 28.24 -10.32 20.58
CA ASP A 8 27.92 -10.56 19.17
C ASP A 8 26.57 -11.26 19.01
N LEU A 9 25.45 -10.54 19.14
CA LEU A 9 24.14 -11.02 18.67
C LEU A 9 23.06 -9.92 18.61
N VAL A 10 23.36 -8.76 18.01
CA VAL A 10 22.31 -7.84 17.54
C VAL A 10 22.65 -7.32 16.13
N GLN A 11 22.73 -8.23 15.16
CA GLN A 11 22.43 -7.90 13.77
C GLN A 11 21.04 -8.41 13.41
N GLY A 12 20.03 -7.83 14.07
CA GLY A 12 18.65 -7.96 13.62
C GLY A 12 18.44 -7.07 12.42
N GLN A 13 18.46 -7.63 11.20
CA GLN A 13 17.82 -7.03 10.04
C GLN A 13 16.30 -6.90 10.29
N LYS A 14 15.88 -5.90 11.06
CA LYS A 14 14.49 -5.44 11.11
C LYS A 14 14.24 -4.47 9.94
N GLY A 15 14.29 -5.02 8.74
CA GLY A 15 13.83 -4.37 7.51
C GLY A 15 12.47 -4.92 7.06
N GLN A 16 11.56 -5.25 7.98
CA GLN A 16 10.18 -5.60 7.64
C GLN A 16 9.37 -4.32 7.52
N GLY A 17 8.89 -4.07 6.30
CA GLY A 17 8.19 -2.86 5.90
C GLY A 17 6.95 -2.61 6.73
N ARG A 18 7.04 -1.59 7.59
CA ARG A 18 5.89 -0.99 8.27
C ARG A 18 5.24 0.02 7.31
N GLY A 19 3.96 -0.17 7.03
CA GLY A 19 3.08 0.75 6.27
C GLY A 19 3.48 0.98 4.81
N MET A 20 2.49 1.19 3.93
CA MET A 20 2.81 1.61 2.56
C MET A 20 3.57 2.95 2.62
N PRO A 21 4.67 3.11 1.85
CA PRO A 21 5.27 4.41 1.64
C PRO A 21 4.22 5.38 1.09
N ASP A 22 4.10 6.55 1.70
CA ASP A 22 3.54 7.71 1.02
C ASP A 22 4.12 7.74 -0.41
N PHE A 23 3.26 7.67 -1.43
CA PHE A 23 3.70 7.55 -2.82
C PHE A 23 4.55 8.76 -3.24
N LEU A 24 4.22 9.95 -2.72
CA LEU A 24 5.02 11.15 -2.93
C LEU A 24 6.36 11.00 -2.21
N LEU A 25 6.38 10.51 -0.96
CA LEU A 25 7.63 10.17 -0.27
C LEU A 25 8.46 9.15 -1.07
N PHE A 26 7.84 8.14 -1.67
CA PHE A 26 8.55 7.14 -2.45
C PHE A 26 9.23 7.76 -3.67
N LEU A 27 8.47 8.50 -4.47
CA LEU A 27 8.97 9.17 -5.66
C LEU A 27 10.02 10.21 -5.33
N TRP A 28 9.76 11.06 -4.33
CA TRP A 28 10.69 12.10 -3.92
C TRP A 28 11.96 11.52 -3.30
N ALA A 29 11.87 10.48 -2.46
CA ALA A 29 13.06 9.81 -1.91
C ALA A 29 13.91 9.16 -3.01
N LYS A 30 13.28 8.56 -4.02
CA LYS A 30 13.98 8.01 -5.20
C LYS A 30 14.67 9.11 -5.99
N TYR A 31 13.95 10.20 -6.29
CA TYR A 31 14.46 11.31 -7.07
C TYR A 31 15.61 12.05 -6.34
N ALA A 32 15.44 12.37 -5.05
CA ALA A 32 16.47 12.96 -4.21
C ALA A 32 17.71 12.07 -4.10
N SER A 33 17.53 10.76 -3.87
CA SER A 33 18.62 9.78 -3.81
C SER A 33 19.40 9.72 -5.12
N MET A 34 18.70 9.76 -6.26
CA MET A 34 19.33 9.77 -7.58
C MET A 34 20.17 11.03 -7.81
N ILE A 35 19.63 12.22 -7.51
CA ILE A 35 20.35 13.50 -7.64
C ILE A 35 21.57 13.53 -6.72
N CYS A 36 21.44 13.11 -5.46
CA CYS A 36 22.56 13.08 -4.53
C CYS A 36 23.67 12.15 -5.02
N LYS A 37 23.32 10.96 -5.53
CA LYS A 37 24.30 10.01 -6.07
C LYS A 37 25.02 10.57 -7.30
N LEU A 38 24.27 11.08 -8.27
CA LEU A 38 24.80 11.69 -9.49
C LEU A 38 25.71 12.88 -9.17
N ALA A 39 25.33 13.72 -8.22
CA ALA A 39 26.14 14.86 -7.81
C ALA A 39 27.45 14.44 -7.14
N THR A 40 27.47 13.32 -6.39
CA THR A 40 28.69 12.82 -5.73
C THR A 40 29.58 11.98 -6.64
N ASP A 41 29.11 11.61 -7.84
CA ASP A 41 29.89 10.85 -8.81
C ASP A 41 31.03 11.71 -9.40
N THR A 42 32.27 11.25 -9.28
CA THR A 42 33.47 12.02 -9.61
C THR A 42 33.76 12.11 -11.10
N GLU A 43 33.18 11.27 -11.95
CA GLU A 43 33.70 11.05 -13.31
C GLU A 43 32.73 11.36 -14.46
N ALA A 44 31.46 11.68 -14.19
CA ALA A 44 30.47 11.91 -15.25
C ALA A 44 30.32 13.40 -15.62
N LYS A 45 30.31 13.73 -16.92
CA LYS A 45 29.88 15.07 -17.42
C LYS A 45 28.49 15.45 -16.87
N THR A 46 27.62 14.46 -16.71
CA THR A 46 26.30 14.59 -16.08
C THR A 46 26.39 15.04 -14.62
N ALA A 47 27.41 14.61 -13.87
CA ALA A 47 27.61 15.02 -12.49
C ALA A 47 27.91 16.52 -12.38
N CYS A 48 28.68 17.09 -13.32
CA CYS A 48 28.94 18.53 -13.36
C CYS A 48 27.67 19.35 -13.60
N LEU A 49 26.81 18.92 -14.53
CA LEU A 49 25.52 19.58 -14.79
C LEU A 49 24.59 19.46 -13.59
N VAL A 50 24.49 18.27 -12.99
CA VAL A 50 23.66 18.06 -11.79
C VAL A 50 24.19 18.92 -10.64
N ARG A 51 25.50 18.98 -10.41
CA ARG A 51 26.10 19.89 -9.42
C ARG A 51 25.69 21.32 -9.70
N TYR A 52 25.93 21.83 -10.91
CA TYR A 52 25.61 23.21 -11.28
C TYR A 52 24.13 23.57 -11.04
N PHE A 53 23.20 22.72 -11.51
CA PHE A 53 21.77 22.99 -11.43
C PHE A 53 21.15 22.70 -10.07
N ALA A 54 21.63 21.68 -9.35
CA ALA A 54 21.10 21.25 -8.06
C ALA A 54 21.91 21.82 -6.88
N GLU A 55 22.93 22.64 -7.12
CA GLU A 55 23.87 23.06 -6.06
C GLU A 55 23.17 23.70 -4.87
N HIS A 56 22.21 24.58 -5.15
CA HIS A 56 21.45 25.30 -4.12
C HIS A 56 20.73 24.33 -3.18
N ILE A 57 20.06 23.30 -3.71
CA ILE A 57 19.36 22.30 -2.89
C ILE A 57 20.34 21.34 -2.18
N LEU A 58 21.44 20.96 -2.84
CA LEU A 58 22.43 20.05 -2.28
C LEU A 58 23.21 20.67 -1.12
N ARG A 59 23.49 21.99 -1.20
CA ARG A 59 24.05 22.77 -0.09
C ARG A 59 23.07 22.84 1.07
N HIS A 60 21.80 23.09 0.79
CA HIS A 60 20.76 23.12 1.83
C HIS A 60 20.62 21.76 2.55
N TRP A 61 20.89 20.66 1.85
CA TRP A 61 20.90 19.30 2.43
C TRP A 61 22.24 18.88 3.05
N GLY A 62 23.25 19.75 3.04
CA GLY A 62 24.60 19.44 3.53
C GLY A 62 25.34 18.36 2.73
N VAL A 63 24.88 18.02 1.51
CA VAL A 63 25.50 16.99 0.65
C VAL A 63 26.80 17.51 0.02
N PHE A 64 26.90 18.82 -0.19
CA PHE A 64 28.09 19.49 -0.70
C PHE A 64 28.49 20.64 0.22
N THR A 65 29.79 20.77 0.46
CA THR A 65 30.38 21.96 1.08
C THR A 65 30.54 23.06 0.03
N PRO A 66 30.26 24.33 0.38
CA PRO A 66 30.52 25.46 -0.50
C PRO A 66 31.98 25.49 -0.95
N THR A 67 32.22 25.44 -2.26
CA THR A 67 33.52 25.78 -2.83
C THR A 67 33.36 27.08 -3.59
N THR A 68 34.06 28.15 -3.19
CA THR A 68 33.99 29.49 -3.79
C THR A 68 34.54 29.54 -5.23
N HIS A 69 35.21 28.49 -5.68
CA HIS A 69 35.94 28.46 -6.95
C HIS A 69 35.17 27.89 -8.14
N LYS A 70 33.91 27.47 -7.97
CA LYS A 70 33.10 26.91 -9.06
C LYS A 70 31.86 27.79 -9.27
N PRO A 71 31.42 28.03 -10.52
CA PRO A 71 30.18 28.77 -10.76
C PRO A 71 28.97 27.91 -10.36
N TRP A 72 27.96 28.54 -9.74
CA TRP A 72 26.71 27.88 -9.35
C TRP A 72 25.50 28.81 -9.45
N ILE A 73 24.30 28.23 -9.45
CA ILE A 73 23.04 28.98 -9.50
C ILE A 73 22.64 29.43 -8.08
N MET A 74 22.36 30.71 -7.91
CA MET A 74 22.02 31.30 -6.60
C MET A 74 20.61 30.99 -6.10
N GLY A 75 19.77 30.32 -6.88
CA GLY A 75 18.40 29.97 -6.52
C GLY A 75 17.98 28.58 -6.97
N THR A 76 16.97 28.02 -6.31
CA THR A 76 16.37 26.74 -6.70
C THR A 76 15.61 26.91 -8.01
N LEU A 77 15.96 26.13 -9.03
CA LEU A 77 15.18 26.06 -10.26
C LEU A 77 13.81 25.43 -10.02
N TRP A 78 12.80 25.86 -10.78
CA TRP A 78 11.40 25.48 -10.57
C TRP A 78 11.18 23.95 -10.51
N PHE A 79 11.91 23.17 -11.32
CA PHE A 79 11.79 21.70 -11.34
C PHE A 79 12.41 21.02 -10.11
N TYR A 80 13.24 21.73 -9.34
CA TYR A 80 13.76 21.29 -8.04
C TYR A 80 12.97 21.84 -6.85
N MET A 81 12.02 22.76 -7.05
CA MET A 81 11.19 23.27 -5.96
C MET A 81 10.39 22.16 -5.27
N THR A 82 9.95 21.16 -6.02
CA THR A 82 9.28 19.96 -5.49
C THR A 82 10.15 19.22 -4.45
N LEU A 83 11.47 19.20 -4.63
CA LEU A 83 12.39 18.58 -3.68
C LEU A 83 12.57 19.42 -2.41
N SER A 84 12.60 20.75 -2.53
CA SER A 84 12.58 21.64 -1.37
C SER A 84 11.28 21.50 -0.57
N GLN A 85 10.15 21.40 -1.26
CA GLN A 85 8.85 21.14 -0.63
C GLN A 85 8.85 19.77 0.07
N CYS A 86 9.32 18.71 -0.58
CA CYS A 86 9.51 17.39 0.03
C CYS A 86 10.31 17.48 1.34
N HIS A 87 11.43 18.19 1.30
CA HIS A 87 12.34 18.32 2.42
C HIS A 87 11.65 18.99 3.62
N SER A 88 10.79 19.98 3.36
CA SER A 88 9.97 20.63 4.38
C SER A 88 8.84 19.74 4.87
N VAL A 89 8.06 19.15 3.96
CA VAL A 89 6.85 18.36 4.26
C VAL A 89 7.16 17.16 5.15
N TYR A 90 8.26 16.46 4.88
CA TYR A 90 8.66 15.29 5.67
C TYR A 90 9.69 15.58 6.77
N GLY A 91 9.92 16.86 7.08
CA GLY A 91 10.81 17.24 8.18
C GLY A 91 12.26 16.77 7.99
N LEU A 92 12.78 16.72 6.77
CA LEU A 92 14.10 16.16 6.46
C LEU A 92 15.25 17.15 6.74
N GLN A 93 15.01 18.28 7.40
CA GLN A 93 16.02 19.33 7.64
C GLN A 93 17.28 18.84 8.37
N ASN A 94 17.12 17.82 9.20
CA ASN A 94 18.22 17.22 9.97
C ASN A 94 18.75 15.90 9.35
N ALA A 95 18.28 15.52 8.16
CA ALA A 95 18.69 14.28 7.50
C ALA A 95 20.07 14.47 6.86
N GLY A 96 21.06 13.71 7.35
CA GLY A 96 22.43 13.81 6.84
C GLY A 96 22.60 13.27 5.41
N PRO A 97 23.75 13.54 4.76
CA PRO A 97 24.03 13.15 3.37
C PRO A 97 23.96 11.64 3.11
N ALA A 98 24.27 10.82 4.10
CA ALA A 98 24.16 9.35 4.00
C ALA A 98 22.70 8.88 3.93
N THR A 99 21.78 9.60 4.58
CA THR A 99 20.35 9.35 4.54
C THR A 99 19.78 9.79 3.20
N MET A 100 20.09 11.02 2.76
CA MET A 100 19.59 11.58 1.50
C MET A 100 20.07 10.81 0.26
N ARG A 101 21.27 10.20 0.30
CA ARG A 101 21.78 9.34 -0.77
C ARG A 101 21.06 8.00 -0.90
N SER A 102 20.27 7.57 0.09
CA SER A 102 19.56 6.30 0.05
C SER A 102 18.07 6.51 0.22
N HIS A 103 17.31 6.33 -0.87
CA HIS A 103 15.85 6.39 -0.84
C HIS A 103 15.25 5.50 0.27
N ARG A 104 15.87 4.35 0.55
CA ARG A 104 15.46 3.45 1.62
C ARG A 104 15.64 4.10 2.99
N LYS A 105 16.80 4.69 3.26
CA LYS A 105 17.07 5.39 4.54
C LYS A 105 16.21 6.63 4.71
N THR A 106 15.96 7.40 3.64
CA THR A 106 15.02 8.52 3.67
C THR A 106 13.62 8.03 4.05
N GLN A 107 13.12 6.99 3.40
CA GLN A 107 11.82 6.41 3.73
C GLN A 107 11.77 5.89 5.17
N GLU A 108 12.81 5.19 5.64
CA GLU A 108 12.90 4.72 7.02
C GLU A 108 12.89 5.88 8.03
N THR A 109 13.60 6.97 7.73
CA THR A 109 13.67 8.17 8.60
C THR A 109 12.32 8.88 8.71
N VAL A 110 11.60 9.01 7.60
CA VAL A 110 10.27 9.63 7.59
C VAL A 110 9.26 8.72 8.28
N ARG A 111 9.28 7.41 8.01
CA ARG A 111 8.38 6.44 8.65
C ARG A 111 8.59 6.28 10.15
N LEU A 112 9.81 6.51 10.66
CA LEU A 112 10.06 6.54 12.10
C LEU A 112 9.35 7.73 12.79
N ARG A 113 9.04 8.78 12.03
CA ARG A 113 8.41 10.01 12.52
C ARG A 113 6.92 10.07 12.20
N ASP A 114 6.48 9.39 11.14
CA ASP A 114 5.07 9.30 10.79
C ASP A 114 4.30 8.52 11.85
N THR A 115 3.41 9.24 12.55
CA THR A 115 2.28 8.60 13.23
C THR A 115 1.38 8.04 12.14
N MET A 116 1.16 6.72 12.12
CA MET A 116 0.33 6.09 11.10
C MET A 116 -0.99 6.85 10.93
N LEU A 117 -1.26 7.33 9.72
CA LEU A 117 -2.52 8.00 9.42
C LEU A 117 -3.65 7.03 9.77
N PRO A 118 -4.61 7.44 10.62
CA PRO A 118 -5.73 6.59 10.97
C PRO A 118 -6.50 6.26 9.69
N MET A 119 -6.55 4.98 9.34
CA MET A 119 -7.51 4.51 8.36
C MET A 119 -8.91 4.67 8.94
N ASP A 120 -9.88 4.95 8.08
CA ASP A 120 -11.24 5.27 8.47
C ASP A 120 -11.77 4.24 9.49
N ARG A 121 -11.85 4.67 10.77
CA ARG A 121 -12.26 3.94 11.99
C ARG A 121 -11.28 2.94 12.63
N LEU A 122 -10.06 2.76 12.13
CA LEU A 122 -9.04 1.89 12.76
C LEU A 122 -8.03 2.73 13.54
N LEU A 123 -7.85 2.41 14.82
CA LEU A 123 -6.96 3.14 15.72
C LEU A 123 -5.58 2.47 15.79
N GLY A 124 -4.51 3.25 15.66
CA GLY A 124 -3.11 2.87 15.98
C GLY A 124 -2.71 1.43 15.65
N ASP A 125 -2.76 0.55 16.66
CA ASP A 125 -2.37 -0.86 16.58
C ASP A 125 -3.18 -1.65 15.55
N GLU A 126 -4.46 -1.31 15.35
CA GLU A 126 -5.32 -1.95 14.35
C GLU A 126 -4.89 -1.58 12.92
N CYS A 127 -4.40 -0.36 12.71
CA CYS A 127 -3.82 0.06 11.43
C CYS A 127 -2.55 -0.72 11.13
N GLN A 128 -1.65 -0.85 12.11
CA GLN A 128 -0.40 -1.61 11.97
C GLN A 128 -0.68 -3.09 11.64
N ALA A 129 -1.58 -3.73 12.39
CA ALA A 129 -1.96 -5.13 12.15
C ALA A 129 -2.55 -5.32 10.75
N MET A 130 -3.39 -4.38 10.28
CA MET A 130 -3.93 -4.45 8.92
C MET A 130 -2.82 -4.30 7.86
N TRP A 131 -1.85 -3.42 8.07
CA TRP A 131 -0.70 -3.28 7.16
C TRP A 131 0.12 -4.55 7.03
N GLU A 132 0.39 -5.22 8.15
CA GLU A 132 1.10 -6.49 8.17
C GLU A 132 0.36 -7.57 7.39
N ARG A 133 -0.98 -7.57 7.46
CA ARG A 133 -1.82 -8.50 6.70
C ARG A 133 -1.83 -8.19 5.21
N ILE A 134 -1.94 -6.90 4.82
CA ILE A 134 -1.86 -6.48 3.40
C ILE A 134 -0.53 -6.90 2.79
N HIS A 135 0.56 -6.82 3.54
CA HIS A 135 1.90 -7.18 3.06
C HIS A 135 2.31 -8.62 3.36
N HIS A 136 1.38 -9.46 3.83
CA HIS A 136 1.69 -10.85 4.19
C HIS A 136 2.34 -11.59 3.02
N LYS A 137 3.41 -12.33 3.31
CA LYS A 137 4.26 -12.97 2.29
C LYS A 137 3.46 -13.93 1.38
N ASP A 138 2.46 -14.60 1.94
CA ASP A 138 1.65 -15.61 1.24
C ASP A 138 0.57 -15.01 0.32
N LEU A 139 0.34 -13.69 0.36
CA LEU A 139 -0.57 -13.04 -0.59
C LEU A 139 0.14 -12.79 -1.92
N CYS A 140 -0.53 -13.15 -3.02
CA CYS A 140 -0.07 -12.80 -4.36
C CYS A 140 -0.18 -11.28 -4.59
N LYS A 141 0.51 -10.77 -5.62
CA LYS A 141 0.57 -9.34 -5.91
C LYS A 141 -0.83 -8.71 -6.08
N ASP A 142 -1.71 -9.37 -6.82
CA ASP A 142 -3.07 -8.87 -7.07
C ASP A 142 -3.89 -8.74 -5.78
N HIS A 143 -3.74 -9.70 -4.85
CA HIS A 143 -4.39 -9.63 -3.53
C HIS A 143 -3.86 -8.48 -2.68
N LYS A 144 -2.53 -8.26 -2.70
CA LYS A 144 -1.89 -7.14 -2.00
C LYS A 144 -2.41 -5.81 -2.54
N ASP A 145 -2.41 -5.65 -3.87
CA ASP A 145 -2.86 -4.43 -4.55
C ASP A 145 -4.35 -4.17 -4.29
N LEU A 146 -5.20 -5.20 -4.35
CA LEU A 146 -6.63 -5.06 -4.09
C LEU A 146 -6.91 -4.68 -2.62
N ASN A 147 -6.31 -5.38 -1.66
CA ASN A 147 -6.48 -5.08 -0.25
C ASN A 147 -5.98 -3.67 0.08
N TRP A 148 -4.87 -3.25 -0.54
CA TRP A 148 -4.35 -1.90 -0.43
C TRP A 148 -5.36 -0.85 -0.92
N LEU A 149 -5.95 -1.06 -2.10
CA LEU A 149 -6.97 -0.17 -2.65
C LEU A 149 -8.22 -0.09 -1.77
N ILE A 150 -8.61 -1.18 -1.13
CA ILE A 150 -9.76 -1.21 -0.21
C ILE A 150 -9.44 -0.40 1.05
N ALA A 151 -8.28 -0.67 1.67
CA ALA A 151 -7.84 -0.01 2.89
C ALA A 151 -7.75 1.52 2.73
N HIS A 152 -7.23 1.98 1.60
CA HIS A 152 -7.12 3.41 1.27
C HIS A 152 -8.41 4.06 0.72
N GLN A 153 -9.54 3.35 0.70
CA GLN A 153 -10.75 3.80 0.02
C GLN A 153 -10.51 4.24 -1.45
N ALA A 154 -9.52 3.60 -2.07
CA ALA A 154 -8.98 3.93 -3.38
C ALA A 154 -9.48 3.01 -4.50
N LEU A 155 -10.26 1.98 -4.18
CA LEU A 155 -10.85 1.12 -5.19
C LEU A 155 -11.74 1.93 -6.16
N PRO A 156 -11.60 1.76 -7.49
CA PRO A 156 -12.31 2.57 -8.47
C PRO A 156 -13.75 2.09 -8.69
N VAL A 157 -14.54 2.02 -7.62
CA VAL A 157 -15.98 1.76 -7.64
C VAL A 157 -16.75 2.92 -8.27
N ARG A 158 -17.97 2.69 -8.76
CA ARG A 158 -18.73 3.70 -9.54
C ARG A 158 -19.04 4.96 -8.73
N ALA A 159 -19.31 4.88 -7.43
CA ALA A 159 -19.50 6.08 -6.61
C ALA A 159 -18.24 6.97 -6.56
N ARG A 160 -17.04 6.37 -6.58
CA ARG A 160 -15.77 7.11 -6.60
C ARG A 160 -15.52 7.73 -7.98
N ARG A 161 -15.79 6.99 -9.05
CA ARG A 161 -15.62 7.48 -10.44
C ARG A 161 -16.58 8.62 -10.76
N HIS A 162 -17.85 8.48 -10.35
CA HIS A 162 -18.88 9.51 -10.53
C HIS A 162 -18.49 10.83 -9.86
N ARG A 163 -17.98 10.78 -8.60
CA ARG A 163 -17.52 11.98 -7.89
C ARG A 163 -16.34 12.70 -8.55
N LYS A 164 -15.54 11.97 -9.34
CA LYS A 164 -14.42 12.55 -10.10
C LYS A 164 -14.82 12.91 -11.54
N GLU A 165 -16.12 13.02 -11.83
CA GLU A 165 -16.69 13.34 -13.14
C GLU A 165 -16.33 12.35 -14.28
N HIS A 166 -15.75 11.20 -13.92
CA HIS A 166 -15.20 10.23 -14.86
C HIS A 166 -16.16 9.06 -15.18
N MET A 167 -17.47 9.33 -15.36
CA MET A 167 -18.53 8.46 -15.97
C MET A 167 -19.74 8.09 -15.11
N GLY A 168 -20.91 8.11 -15.77
CA GLY A 168 -22.08 7.24 -15.57
C GLY A 168 -22.79 7.31 -14.20
N ARG A 169 -23.95 6.64 -14.07
CA ARG A 169 -24.65 6.56 -12.78
C ARG A 169 -23.78 5.84 -11.73
N PRO A 170 -23.78 6.24 -10.45
CA PRO A 170 -23.00 5.61 -9.40
C PRO A 170 -23.56 4.24 -8.93
N SER A 171 -24.62 3.74 -9.58
CA SER A 171 -25.37 2.54 -9.24
C SER A 171 -24.56 1.25 -9.39
N CYS A 172 -24.84 0.28 -8.51
CA CYS A 172 -24.32 -1.07 -8.53
C CYS A 172 -24.62 -1.75 -9.87
N PRO A 173 -23.63 -2.42 -10.49
CA PRO A 173 -23.83 -3.09 -11.78
C PRO A 173 -24.66 -4.37 -11.67
N TRP A 174 -24.87 -4.93 -10.48
CA TRP A 174 -25.65 -6.16 -10.33
C TRP A 174 -27.15 -5.90 -10.53
N PRO A 175 -27.84 -6.69 -11.38
CA PRO A 175 -29.26 -6.48 -11.69
C PRO A 175 -30.16 -6.49 -10.45
N ASN A 176 -29.93 -7.45 -9.54
CA ASN A 176 -30.76 -7.65 -8.33
C ASN A 176 -30.40 -6.71 -7.17
N CYS A 177 -29.67 -5.62 -7.45
CA CYS A 177 -29.24 -4.67 -6.42
C CYS A 177 -30.00 -3.33 -6.47
N HIS A 178 -31.10 -3.27 -7.22
CA HIS A 178 -32.05 -2.15 -7.27
C HIS A 178 -31.40 -0.77 -7.49
N GLY A 179 -30.29 -0.72 -8.22
CA GLY A 179 -29.59 0.54 -8.52
C GLY A 179 -28.91 1.23 -7.33
N ALA A 180 -28.73 0.55 -6.20
CA ALA A 180 -28.05 1.08 -5.01
C ALA A 180 -26.64 1.62 -5.34
N THR A 181 -26.19 2.68 -4.68
CA THR A 181 -24.88 3.30 -4.94
C THR A 181 -23.71 2.36 -4.65
N GLU A 182 -22.85 2.11 -5.64
CA GLU A 182 -21.67 1.25 -5.55
C GLU A 182 -20.52 1.96 -4.82
N THR A 183 -20.55 1.91 -3.49
CA THR A 183 -19.40 2.22 -2.62
C THR A 183 -18.57 0.96 -2.35
N ILE A 184 -17.36 1.08 -1.79
CA ILE A 184 -16.55 -0.08 -1.38
C ILE A 184 -17.29 -0.94 -0.36
N LYS A 185 -17.89 -0.31 0.65
CA LYS A 185 -18.73 -0.98 1.66
C LYS A 185 -19.92 -1.70 1.02
N HIS A 186 -20.54 -1.08 0.02
CA HIS A 186 -21.62 -1.73 -0.72
C HIS A 186 -21.12 -2.94 -1.50
N PHE A 187 -20.11 -2.74 -2.34
CA PHE A 187 -19.50 -3.77 -3.17
C PHE A 187 -19.06 -5.00 -2.37
N LEU A 188 -18.39 -4.81 -1.23
CA LEU A 188 -17.81 -5.92 -0.45
C LEU A 188 -18.73 -6.54 0.61
N TRP A 189 -19.83 -5.90 0.97
CA TRP A 189 -20.68 -6.40 2.07
C TRP A 189 -22.18 -6.15 1.90
N LEU A 190 -22.61 -4.97 1.45
CA LEU A 190 -24.05 -4.64 1.43
C LEU A 190 -24.78 -5.09 0.16
N CYS A 191 -24.06 -5.29 -0.95
CA CYS A 191 -24.61 -5.74 -2.22
C CYS A 191 -25.32 -7.10 -2.06
N THR A 192 -26.51 -7.22 -2.66
CA THR A 192 -27.33 -8.44 -2.62
C THR A 192 -26.54 -9.66 -3.11
N CYS A 193 -25.84 -9.54 -4.24
CA CYS A 193 -25.00 -10.62 -4.76
C CYS A 193 -23.87 -10.96 -3.78
N THR A 194 -23.17 -9.95 -3.28
CA THR A 194 -22.04 -10.15 -2.37
C THR A 194 -22.46 -10.84 -1.07
N LYS A 195 -23.62 -10.47 -0.49
CA LYS A 195 -24.17 -11.14 0.69
C LYS A 195 -24.40 -12.64 0.43
N GLU A 196 -24.97 -12.98 -0.72
CA GLU A 196 -25.22 -14.38 -1.08
C GLU A 196 -23.92 -15.15 -1.35
N VAL A 197 -22.90 -14.51 -1.94
CA VAL A 197 -21.56 -15.11 -2.07
C VAL A 197 -20.99 -15.42 -0.70
N TRP A 198 -20.91 -14.44 0.21
CA TRP A 198 -20.40 -14.64 1.58
C TRP A 198 -21.16 -15.72 2.34
N LYS A 199 -22.49 -15.76 2.21
CA LYS A 199 -23.34 -16.80 2.81
C LYS A 199 -22.97 -18.20 2.30
N ARG A 200 -22.74 -18.36 1.00
CA ARG A 200 -22.40 -19.66 0.39
C ARG A 200 -20.98 -20.11 0.73
N VAL A 201 -20.03 -19.20 0.86
CA VAL A 201 -18.64 -19.55 1.24
C VAL A 201 -18.45 -19.65 2.75
N LYS A 202 -19.47 -19.35 3.57
CA LYS A 202 -19.38 -19.34 5.04
C LYS A 202 -18.93 -20.69 5.60
N GLN A 203 -19.54 -21.80 5.17
CA GLN A 203 -19.17 -23.14 5.64
C GLN A 203 -17.72 -23.49 5.28
N LEU A 204 -17.26 -23.05 4.10
CA LEU A 204 -15.88 -23.23 3.69
C LEU A 204 -14.92 -22.38 4.53
N CYS A 205 -15.29 -21.14 4.86
CA CYS A 205 -14.52 -20.30 5.77
C CYS A 205 -14.31 -21.03 7.11
N GLU A 206 -15.38 -21.55 7.68
CA GLU A 206 -15.32 -22.29 8.94
C GLU A 206 -14.42 -23.52 8.85
N ALA A 207 -14.54 -24.31 7.76
CA ALA A 207 -13.70 -25.48 7.53
C ALA A 207 -12.21 -25.16 7.34
N VAL A 208 -11.88 -24.07 6.64
CA VAL A 208 -10.50 -23.75 6.23
C VAL A 208 -9.76 -22.89 7.27
N THR A 209 -10.50 -22.06 8.00
CA THR A 209 -9.93 -21.02 8.87
C THR A 209 -10.40 -21.12 10.32
N SER A 210 -11.32 -22.04 10.64
CA SER A 210 -11.97 -22.17 11.96
C SER A 210 -12.74 -20.91 12.40
N VAL A 211 -13.07 -20.01 11.47
CA VAL A 211 -13.86 -18.80 11.74
C VAL A 211 -15.30 -19.04 11.33
N SER A 212 -16.20 -19.12 12.32
CA SER A 212 -17.63 -19.42 12.11
C SER A 212 -18.49 -18.19 11.81
N GLN A 213 -17.98 -16.99 12.12
CA GLN A 213 -18.72 -15.73 11.95
C GLN A 213 -17.98 -14.75 11.04
N LEU A 214 -18.56 -14.51 9.87
CA LEU A 214 -18.12 -13.46 8.96
C LEU A 214 -18.81 -12.15 9.32
N THR A 215 -18.04 -11.15 9.74
CA THR A 215 -18.51 -9.78 9.97
C THR A 215 -18.20 -8.87 8.78
N ARG A 216 -18.76 -7.66 8.80
CA ARG A 216 -18.41 -6.63 7.82
C ARG A 216 -16.93 -6.28 7.87
N GLU A 217 -16.39 -6.13 9.07
CA GLU A 217 -14.99 -5.79 9.33
C GLU A 217 -14.06 -6.91 8.87
N ALA A 218 -14.47 -8.16 9.04
CA ALA A 218 -13.80 -9.33 8.48
C ALA A 218 -13.79 -9.27 6.94
N ALA A 219 -14.94 -9.00 6.31
CA ALA A 219 -15.04 -8.92 4.86
C ALA A 219 -14.25 -7.74 4.27
N LEU A 220 -14.19 -6.60 4.95
CA LEU A 220 -13.49 -5.39 4.46
C LEU A 220 -11.99 -5.40 4.78
N TYR A 221 -11.63 -5.75 6.00
CA TYR A 221 -10.29 -5.52 6.57
C TYR A 221 -9.61 -6.80 7.07
N GLY A 222 -10.31 -7.93 7.01
CA GLY A 222 -9.81 -9.20 7.56
C GLY A 222 -9.80 -9.18 9.09
N GLN A 223 -10.49 -8.23 9.73
CA GLN A 223 -10.51 -8.09 11.18
C GLN A 223 -11.64 -8.92 11.78
N LEU A 224 -11.29 -9.85 12.67
CA LEU A 224 -12.25 -10.57 13.47
C LEU A 224 -12.71 -9.73 14.67
N ALA A 225 -13.89 -10.03 15.20
CA ALA A 225 -14.37 -9.39 16.41
C ALA A 225 -13.44 -9.72 17.60
N LYS A 226 -13.33 -8.82 18.58
CA LYS A 226 -12.40 -8.99 19.73
C LYS A 226 -12.53 -10.35 20.45
N HIS A 227 -13.74 -10.91 20.52
CA HIS A 227 -13.99 -12.22 21.15
C HIS A 227 -13.53 -13.42 20.31
N GLN A 228 -13.19 -13.23 19.04
CA GLN A 228 -12.70 -14.28 18.13
C GLN A 228 -11.16 -14.32 18.05
N GLY A 229 -10.48 -13.42 18.75
CA GLY A 229 -9.02 -13.34 18.75
C GLY A 229 -8.43 -12.80 17.45
N ASN A 230 -7.12 -12.99 17.27
CA ASN A 230 -6.43 -12.60 16.05
C ASN A 230 -6.74 -13.60 14.93
N PRO A 231 -7.03 -13.12 13.70
CA PRO A 231 -7.30 -14.01 12.58
C PRO A 231 -6.08 -14.87 12.26
N PRO A 232 -6.27 -16.17 11.95
CA PRO A 232 -5.19 -16.98 11.41
C PRO A 232 -4.80 -16.47 10.02
N SER A 233 -3.53 -16.67 9.61
CA SER A 233 -3.05 -16.24 8.29
C SER A 233 -3.89 -16.78 7.13
N ARG A 234 -4.44 -17.99 7.28
CA ARG A 234 -5.37 -18.61 6.33
C ARG A 234 -6.65 -17.80 6.15
N PHE A 235 -7.12 -17.09 7.18
CA PHE A 235 -8.29 -16.22 7.07
C PHE A 235 -8.05 -15.01 6.18
N ASP A 236 -6.89 -14.37 6.28
CA ASP A 236 -6.56 -13.22 5.42
C ASP A 236 -6.46 -13.63 3.95
N GLN A 237 -5.88 -14.81 3.68
CA GLN A 237 -5.86 -15.41 2.35
C GLN A 237 -7.29 -15.68 1.86
N PHE A 238 -8.13 -16.31 2.69
CA PHE A 238 -9.51 -16.60 2.36
C PHE A 238 -10.30 -15.33 2.01
N ALA A 239 -10.22 -14.29 2.85
CA ALA A 239 -10.87 -13.02 2.62
C ALA A 239 -10.37 -12.35 1.33
N SER A 240 -9.07 -12.39 1.07
CA SER A 240 -8.45 -11.82 -0.14
C SER A 240 -8.92 -12.50 -1.42
N CYS A 241 -8.99 -13.83 -1.45
CA CYS A 241 -9.49 -14.60 -2.60
C CYS A 241 -10.94 -14.24 -2.93
N ASN A 242 -11.79 -14.14 -1.90
CA ASN A 242 -13.19 -13.78 -2.07
C ASN A 242 -13.37 -12.34 -2.56
N ARG A 243 -12.59 -11.37 -2.02
CA ARG A 243 -12.57 -10.00 -2.53
C ARG A 243 -12.14 -9.95 -3.99
N ASN A 244 -11.11 -10.71 -4.35
CA ASN A 244 -10.60 -10.75 -5.72
C ASN A 244 -11.62 -11.33 -6.70
N ALA A 245 -12.28 -12.44 -6.34
CA ALA A 245 -13.34 -13.04 -7.13
C ALA A 245 -14.52 -12.09 -7.34
N LEU A 246 -14.97 -11.40 -6.28
CA LEU A 246 -16.02 -10.37 -6.37
C LEU A 246 -15.58 -9.23 -7.30
N TRP A 247 -14.32 -8.80 -7.22
CA TRP A 247 -13.78 -7.72 -8.05
C TRP A 247 -13.71 -8.12 -9.54
N LYS A 248 -13.25 -9.34 -9.82
CA LYS A 248 -13.21 -9.91 -11.17
C LYS A 248 -14.62 -10.05 -11.75
N ALA A 249 -15.56 -10.64 -11.00
CA ALA A 249 -16.96 -10.76 -11.41
C ALA A 249 -17.61 -9.41 -11.73
N ARG A 250 -17.40 -8.42 -10.86
CA ARG A 250 -17.86 -7.04 -11.06
C ARG A 250 -17.33 -6.43 -12.36
N ASN A 251 -16.05 -6.67 -12.67
CA ASN A 251 -15.42 -6.12 -13.88
C ASN A 251 -15.89 -6.85 -15.15
N LEU A 252 -16.19 -8.15 -15.08
CA LEU A 252 -16.80 -8.89 -16.19
C LEU A 252 -18.18 -8.32 -16.54
N LEU A 253 -19.02 -8.07 -15.54
CA LEU A 253 -20.32 -7.42 -15.72
C LEU A 253 -20.19 -6.05 -16.41
N LEU A 254 -19.21 -5.24 -15.99
CA LEU A 254 -19.11 -3.85 -16.44
C LEU A 254 -18.42 -3.65 -17.78
N TYR A 255 -17.35 -4.39 -18.05
CA TYR A 255 -16.52 -4.15 -19.23
C TYR A 255 -16.71 -5.19 -20.33
N ARG A 256 -17.27 -6.36 -19.97
CA ARG A 256 -17.50 -7.45 -20.94
C ARG A 256 -18.98 -7.79 -21.10
N GLN A 257 -19.87 -7.08 -20.40
CA GLN A 257 -21.32 -7.31 -20.45
C GLN A 257 -21.69 -8.79 -20.21
N MET A 258 -20.89 -9.49 -19.41
CA MET A 258 -21.12 -10.89 -19.09
C MET A 258 -22.01 -10.97 -17.85
N ASP A 259 -23.14 -11.67 -17.95
CA ASP A 259 -23.97 -11.96 -16.80
C ASP A 259 -23.26 -12.97 -15.88
N VAL A 260 -22.78 -12.46 -14.74
CA VAL A 260 -22.16 -13.27 -13.70
C VAL A 260 -23.14 -13.47 -12.55
N GLU A 261 -23.72 -14.66 -12.49
CA GLU A 261 -24.57 -15.09 -11.39
C GLU A 261 -23.77 -15.34 -10.11
N VAL A 262 -24.47 -15.39 -8.96
CA VAL A 262 -23.89 -15.73 -7.65
C VAL A 262 -23.08 -17.03 -7.70
N VAL A 263 -23.60 -18.06 -8.38
CA VAL A 263 -22.90 -19.35 -8.52
C VAL A 263 -21.57 -19.18 -9.27
N GLY A 264 -21.55 -18.36 -10.32
CA GLY A 264 -20.33 -18.02 -11.05
C GLY A 264 -19.30 -17.33 -10.17
N CYS A 265 -19.72 -16.33 -9.39
CA CYS A 265 -18.87 -15.66 -8.40
C CYS A 265 -18.28 -16.64 -7.38
N VAL A 266 -19.09 -17.56 -6.84
CA VAL A 266 -18.63 -18.58 -5.89
C VAL A 266 -17.62 -19.51 -6.54
N LYS A 267 -17.85 -19.97 -7.78
CA LYS A 267 -16.89 -20.80 -8.52
C LYS A 267 -15.56 -20.07 -8.73
N MET A 268 -15.58 -18.78 -9.03
CA MET A 268 -14.36 -17.97 -9.13
C MET A 268 -13.63 -17.93 -7.78
N ALA A 269 -14.35 -17.67 -6.68
CA ALA A 269 -13.75 -17.65 -5.34
C ALA A 269 -13.12 -19.00 -4.98
N LEU A 270 -13.81 -20.11 -5.25
CA LEU A 270 -13.29 -21.47 -5.03
C LEU A 270 -12.05 -21.75 -5.88
N SER A 271 -12.03 -21.30 -7.14
CA SER A 271 -10.85 -21.45 -8.00
C SER A 271 -9.64 -20.70 -7.44
N GLU A 272 -9.82 -19.46 -6.98
CA GLU A 272 -8.75 -18.67 -6.36
C GLU A 272 -8.23 -19.36 -5.08
N LEU A 273 -9.15 -19.83 -4.23
CA LEU A 273 -8.81 -20.55 -3.00
C LEU A 273 -8.04 -21.84 -3.31
N TRP A 274 -8.50 -22.61 -4.29
CA TRP A 274 -7.85 -23.87 -4.68
C TRP A 274 -6.42 -23.64 -5.17
N THR A 275 -6.20 -22.64 -6.02
CA THR A 275 -4.85 -22.26 -6.46
C THR A 275 -3.95 -21.87 -5.28
N HIS A 276 -4.49 -21.25 -4.23
CA HIS A 276 -3.70 -20.86 -3.07
C HIS A 276 -3.42 -22.00 -2.09
N TYR A 277 -4.38 -22.90 -1.85
CA TYR A 277 -4.23 -23.99 -0.88
C TYR A 277 -3.59 -25.26 -1.44
N GLN A 278 -3.46 -25.42 -2.77
CA GLN A 278 -2.72 -26.54 -3.36
C GLN A 278 -1.21 -26.33 -3.46
N ASN A 279 -0.74 -25.08 -3.38
CA ASN A 279 0.68 -24.75 -3.45
C ASN A 279 1.40 -24.84 -2.10
N TRP A 280 0.87 -25.64 -1.16
CA TRP A 280 1.39 -25.86 0.19
C TRP A 280 1.45 -27.34 0.53
#